data_AF-A0A2K1J2B2-F1
#
_entry.id   AF-A0A2K1J2B2-F1
#
_cell.length_a   1.000
_cell.length_b   1.000
_cell.length_c   1.000
_cell.angle_alpha   90.00
_cell.angle_beta   90.00
_cell.angle_gamma   90.00
#
_symmetry.space_group_name_H-M   'P 1'
#
loop_
_entity.id
_entity.type
_entity.pdbx_description
1 polymer ?
#
loop_
_entity_poly.entity_id
_entity_poly.type
_entity_poly.pdbx_seq_one_letter_code
_entity_poly.pdbx_strand_id
1 'polypeptide(L)'
;MGKSRHGGHELCSHHLPVAADVVQEIGRYAPTSRLRHRKTTLKEPGPADWRKSTIKVSPCGHCASNDAAVRAKAWRGQARSFSPGELIEACKKIIGSYEKRAAPGETPDAYADVFLPLYNVVHPYDIVLVKQVLFGYCRYQRLINAFLKHFCAVRATSLSAEDALLYKALTYLAVFRLDELKWSEFRRLCSSQVPVKVLPFIQALFLEELIISYSKEDWLKLYDGVFVNDLLRGLRLFHQEAQAYAETLAEAVYEPDEDLRYIPPPTTVIPFNLSVSNYTHPVEVEPEPFIYRAKPAPVWDKGRTLEMKRVSQVFKLNRTLLREKYSDPRYQPFRLRTLERPTNLETVREEVETKRAKECEYIVPKSGPVPSMPEIEVKLTTAALLREHSRFQKIIDSDKQKLQNLERELRDDSHMKAYELCRMKCESNKRSNTAWMLSLRRPP
;
A
#
# COMPACT_ATOMS: atom_id res chain seq x y z
N MET A 1 25.98 41.50 21.39
CA MET A 1 24.82 40.65 21.03
C MET A 1 24.35 41.02 19.62
N GLY A 2 23.86 40.05 18.85
CA GLY A 2 23.26 40.28 17.53
C GLY A 2 24.17 39.94 16.35
N LYS A 3 24.36 38.64 16.09
CA LYS A 3 24.98 38.14 14.85
C LYS A 3 23.96 38.17 13.71
N SER A 4 24.36 38.73 12.58
CA SER A 4 23.64 38.65 11.31
C SER A 4 24.32 37.66 10.38
N ARG A 5 23.49 36.75 9.86
CA ARG A 5 23.48 36.12 8.53
C ARG A 5 24.70 35.33 8.05
N HIS A 6 24.46 34.05 7.75
CA HIS A 6 24.27 33.62 6.35
C HIS A 6 23.44 32.33 6.30
N GLY A 7 22.47 32.30 5.39
CA GLY A 7 21.63 31.14 5.11
C GLY A 7 22.33 30.17 4.16
N GLY A 8 22.20 28.89 4.47
CA GLY A 8 22.47 27.77 3.57
C GLY A 8 21.18 26.97 3.40
N HIS A 9 20.93 26.56 2.15
CA HIS A 9 19.84 25.69 1.73
C HIS A 9 19.70 24.43 2.60
N GLU A 10 18.53 24.24 3.21
CA GLU A 10 18.08 22.93 3.68
C GLU A 10 17.08 22.35 2.67
N LEU A 11 17.52 21.32 1.96
CA LEU A 11 16.66 20.37 1.26
C LEU A 11 15.96 19.52 2.33
N CYS A 12 14.68 19.75 2.56
CA CYS A 12 13.83 18.85 3.36
C CYS A 12 13.62 17.52 2.62
N SER A 13 14.55 16.58 2.81
CA SER A 13 14.29 15.16 2.62
C SER A 13 13.48 14.63 3.80
N HIS A 14 12.16 14.61 3.68
CA HIS A 14 11.29 13.88 4.59
C HIS A 14 11.46 12.37 4.35
N HIS A 15 12.44 11.77 5.03
CA HIS A 15 12.46 10.34 5.31
C HIS A 15 11.40 10.02 6.36
N LEU A 16 10.25 9.49 5.93
CA LEU A 16 9.34 8.79 6.84
C LEU A 16 9.97 7.46 7.25
N PRO A 17 9.94 7.09 8.56
CA PRO A 17 10.49 5.84 9.03
C PRO A 17 9.65 4.67 8.54
N VAL A 18 10.29 3.74 7.82
CA VAL A 18 9.73 2.44 7.47
C VAL A 18 9.53 1.66 8.76
N ALA A 19 8.29 1.62 9.26
CA ALA A 19 7.91 0.84 10.43
C ALA A 19 8.09 -0.66 10.14
N ALA A 20 8.88 -1.32 10.98
CA ALA A 20 9.25 -2.72 10.90
C ALA A 20 8.15 -3.68 11.40
N ASP A 21 6.87 -3.35 11.20
CA ASP A 21 5.74 -4.11 11.76
C ASP A 21 5.03 -5.02 10.74
N VAL A 22 5.51 -5.11 9.49
CA VAL A 22 4.84 -5.90 8.42
C VAL A 22 5.38 -7.34 8.30
N VAL A 23 6.38 -7.75 9.09
CA VAL A 23 7.03 -9.07 8.92
C VAL A 23 6.57 -10.13 9.95
N GLN A 24 5.69 -9.81 10.90
CA GLN A 24 5.30 -10.75 11.97
C GLN A 24 3.93 -11.44 11.85
N GLU A 25 3.07 -11.10 10.89
CA GLU A 25 1.72 -11.71 10.82
C GLU A 25 1.54 -12.87 9.82
N ILE A 26 2.56 -13.27 9.05
CA ILE A 26 2.45 -14.35 8.05
C ILE A 26 2.81 -15.73 8.66
N GLY A 27 2.57 -15.92 9.96
CA GLY A 27 2.96 -17.13 10.69
C GLY A 27 1.83 -18.01 11.21
N ARG A 28 0.55 -17.74 10.89
CA ARG A 28 -0.58 -18.39 11.58
C ARG A 28 -1.69 -18.87 10.67
N TYR A 29 -1.40 -19.60 9.60
CA TYR A 29 -2.41 -20.50 9.00
C TYR A 29 -1.70 -21.69 8.33
N ALA A 30 -1.61 -22.79 9.07
CA ALA A 30 -1.31 -24.11 8.50
C ALA A 30 -2.55 -24.99 8.74
N PRO A 31 -3.28 -25.44 7.71
CA PRO A 31 -4.28 -26.47 7.87
C PRO A 31 -3.59 -27.83 8.04
N THR A 32 -3.86 -28.48 9.16
CA THR A 32 -3.51 -29.88 9.40
C THR A 32 -4.37 -30.79 8.52
N SER A 33 -3.83 -31.26 7.39
CA SER A 33 -4.36 -32.45 6.72
C SER A 33 -3.23 -33.42 6.37
N ARG A 34 -3.34 -34.63 6.92
CA ARG A 34 -2.41 -35.74 6.70
C ARG A 34 -2.51 -36.17 5.24
N LEU A 35 -1.45 -35.94 4.45
CA LEU A 35 -1.29 -36.56 3.13
C LEU A 35 0.04 -37.31 3.06
N ARG A 36 -0.07 -38.57 2.66
CA ARG A 36 1.00 -39.57 2.59
C ARG A 36 2.12 -39.11 1.65
N HIS A 37 3.36 -39.17 2.12
CA HIS A 37 4.53 -38.95 1.28
C HIS A 37 4.72 -40.08 0.26
N ARG A 38 4.56 -39.76 -1.02
CA ARG A 38 5.15 -40.54 -2.12
C ARG A 38 6.47 -39.87 -2.50
N LYS A 39 7.59 -40.49 -2.12
CA LYS A 39 8.94 -40.00 -2.46
C LYS A 39 9.13 -40.07 -3.98
N THR A 40 9.31 -38.92 -4.62
CA THR A 40 9.91 -38.81 -5.95
C THR A 40 11.03 -37.79 -5.87
N THR A 41 12.22 -38.21 -6.25
CA THR A 41 13.48 -37.46 -6.24
C THR A 41 13.47 -36.41 -7.33
N LEU A 42 13.59 -35.13 -6.98
CA LEU A 42 13.75 -34.02 -7.93
C LEU A 42 14.94 -33.13 -7.50
N LYS A 43 15.82 -32.93 -8.48
CA LYS A 43 17.05 -32.11 -8.46
C LYS A 43 16.71 -30.64 -8.18
N GLU A 44 17.43 -29.99 -7.27
CA GLU A 44 17.33 -28.55 -7.00
C GLU A 44 18.05 -27.73 -8.10
N PRO A 45 17.42 -26.71 -8.72
CA PRO A 45 18.12 -25.73 -9.55
C PRO A 45 18.60 -24.52 -8.71
N GLY A 46 19.82 -24.05 -8.99
CA GLY A 46 20.55 -23.01 -8.25
C GLY A 46 20.04 -21.56 -8.41
N PRO A 47 20.72 -20.59 -7.77
CA PRO A 47 20.16 -19.28 -7.46
C PRO A 47 20.23 -18.24 -8.59
N ALA A 48 19.05 -17.76 -9.00
CA ALA A 48 18.67 -16.37 -9.34
C ALA A 48 19.68 -15.44 -10.08
N ASP A 49 19.64 -15.47 -11.42
CA ASP A 49 20.25 -14.47 -12.33
C ASP A 49 19.28 -13.39 -12.83
N TRP A 50 18.16 -13.12 -12.14
CA TRP A 50 17.13 -12.21 -12.66
C TRP A 50 17.43 -10.70 -12.50
N ARG A 51 18.47 -10.30 -11.75
CA ARG A 51 18.74 -8.88 -11.45
C ARG A 51 19.53 -8.11 -12.52
N LYS A 52 19.83 -8.69 -13.68
CA LYS A 52 20.52 -7.99 -14.78
C LYS A 52 19.98 -8.40 -16.14
N SER A 53 18.77 -7.98 -16.48
CA SER A 53 18.45 -7.75 -17.88
C SER A 53 17.69 -6.45 -18.01
N THR A 54 18.35 -5.45 -18.58
CA THR A 54 17.71 -4.28 -19.15
C THR A 54 16.89 -4.76 -20.34
N ILE A 55 15.58 -4.91 -20.12
CA ILE A 55 14.62 -5.41 -21.11
C ILE A 55 14.50 -4.36 -22.24
N LYS A 56 15.03 -4.67 -23.42
CA LYS A 56 14.67 -3.97 -24.66
C LYS A 56 13.28 -4.46 -25.07
N VAL A 57 12.27 -3.62 -24.94
CA VAL A 57 10.91 -3.89 -25.44
C VAL A 57 10.90 -3.64 -26.95
N SER A 58 10.49 -4.64 -27.75
CA SER A 58 10.35 -4.51 -29.20
C SER A 58 9.12 -3.65 -29.58
N PRO A 59 9.16 -2.87 -30.67
CA PRO A 59 8.15 -1.82 -30.94
C PRO A 59 6.81 -2.31 -31.54
N CYS A 60 6.63 -3.61 -31.81
CA CYS A 60 5.44 -4.14 -32.48
C CYS A 60 4.54 -4.98 -31.54
N GLY A 61 3.26 -4.61 -31.45
CA GLY A 61 2.27 -5.27 -30.59
C GLY A 61 1.98 -6.74 -30.91
N HIS A 62 2.15 -7.16 -32.18
CA HIS A 62 2.02 -8.56 -32.60
C HIS A 62 3.22 -9.43 -32.16
N CYS A 63 4.37 -8.80 -31.96
CA CYS A 63 5.60 -9.45 -31.52
C CYS A 63 5.61 -9.59 -29.99
N ALA A 64 5.06 -8.60 -29.28
CA ALA A 64 4.90 -8.62 -27.82
C ALA A 64 3.95 -9.73 -27.33
N SER A 65 2.88 -10.02 -28.08
CA SER A 65 1.93 -11.11 -27.77
C SER A 65 2.54 -12.49 -28.02
N ASN A 66 3.34 -12.65 -29.07
CA ASN A 66 4.04 -13.90 -29.36
C ASN A 66 5.19 -14.14 -28.36
N ASP A 67 5.94 -13.11 -27.98
CA ASP A 67 6.95 -13.18 -26.91
C ASP A 67 6.33 -13.46 -25.54
N ALA A 68 5.13 -12.94 -25.25
CA ALA A 68 4.38 -13.30 -24.05
C ALA A 68 3.92 -14.76 -24.09
N ALA A 69 3.47 -15.27 -25.24
CA ALA A 69 3.06 -16.67 -25.41
C ALA A 69 4.25 -17.65 -25.34
N VAL A 70 5.41 -17.28 -25.90
CA VAL A 70 6.67 -18.06 -25.83
C VAL A 70 7.23 -18.05 -24.40
N ARG A 71 7.23 -16.89 -23.72
CA ARG A 71 7.56 -16.81 -22.28
C ARG A 71 6.60 -17.67 -21.46
N ALA A 72 5.29 -17.54 -21.66
CA ALA A 72 4.30 -18.38 -20.99
C ALA A 72 4.59 -19.87 -21.18
N LYS A 73 4.98 -20.29 -22.40
CA LYS A 73 5.34 -21.67 -22.72
C LYS A 73 6.58 -22.17 -21.99
N ALA A 74 7.59 -21.31 -21.79
CA ALA A 74 8.80 -21.64 -21.03
C ALA A 74 8.54 -21.82 -19.52
N TRP A 75 7.52 -21.14 -18.97
CA TRP A 75 7.21 -21.16 -17.53
C TRP A 75 6.08 -22.12 -17.13
N ARG A 76 5.40 -22.79 -18.09
CA ARG A 76 4.29 -23.75 -17.84
C ARG A 76 4.64 -24.87 -16.85
N GLY A 77 5.92 -25.16 -16.61
CA GLY A 77 6.37 -26.22 -15.69
C GLY A 77 6.84 -25.76 -14.31
N GLN A 78 7.03 -24.45 -14.07
CA GLN A 78 7.70 -23.93 -12.86
C GLN A 78 6.99 -22.73 -12.21
N ALA A 79 6.04 -22.09 -12.90
CA ALA A 79 5.26 -20.99 -12.36
C ALA A 79 4.07 -21.48 -11.54
N ARG A 80 3.98 -21.06 -10.27
CA ARG A 80 2.77 -21.24 -9.46
C ARG A 80 1.65 -20.39 -10.08
N SER A 81 0.64 -21.03 -10.65
CA SER A 81 -0.63 -20.37 -11.03
C SER A 81 -1.47 -20.11 -9.79
N PHE A 82 -2.25 -19.03 -9.80
CA PHE A 82 -3.20 -18.77 -8.72
C PHE A 82 -4.33 -19.78 -8.72
N SER A 83 -4.73 -20.21 -7.53
CA SER A 83 -6.04 -20.83 -7.35
C SER A 83 -7.14 -19.80 -7.63
N PRO A 84 -8.36 -20.22 -8.04
CA PRO A 84 -9.47 -19.30 -8.31
C PRO A 84 -9.75 -18.30 -7.18
N GLY A 85 -9.62 -18.73 -5.92
CA GLY A 85 -9.80 -17.87 -4.75
C GLY A 85 -8.67 -16.85 -4.59
N GLU A 86 -7.41 -17.26 -4.77
CA GLU A 86 -6.26 -16.35 -4.72
C GLU A 86 -6.29 -15.31 -5.83
N LEU A 87 -6.81 -15.68 -6.99
CA LEU A 87 -6.95 -14.79 -8.14
C LEU A 87 -7.95 -13.66 -7.88
N ILE A 88 -9.12 -13.99 -7.31
CA ILE A 88 -10.11 -12.99 -6.89
C ILE A 88 -9.56 -12.13 -5.75
N GLU A 89 -8.83 -12.71 -4.81
CA GLU A 89 -8.21 -11.96 -3.73
C GLU A 89 -7.12 -10.99 -4.22
N ALA A 90 -6.35 -11.38 -5.24
CA ALA A 90 -5.42 -10.48 -5.93
C ALA A 90 -6.16 -9.33 -6.63
N CYS A 91 -7.30 -9.61 -7.28
CA CYS A 91 -8.14 -8.57 -7.89
C CYS A 91 -8.72 -7.59 -6.85
N LYS A 92 -9.19 -8.09 -5.70
CA LYS A 92 -9.66 -7.23 -4.60
C LYS A 92 -8.56 -6.32 -4.08
N LYS A 93 -7.37 -6.89 -3.84
CA LYS A 93 -6.21 -6.16 -3.31
C LYS A 93 -5.71 -5.10 -4.29
N ILE A 94 -5.65 -5.38 -5.59
CA ILE A 94 -5.20 -4.39 -6.57
C ILE A 94 -6.20 -3.23 -6.71
N ILE A 95 -7.51 -3.52 -6.75
CA ILE A 95 -8.54 -2.48 -6.82
C ILE A 95 -8.52 -1.63 -5.55
N GLY A 96 -8.53 -2.26 -4.37
CA GLY A 96 -8.57 -1.54 -3.11
C GLY A 96 -7.28 -0.75 -2.82
N SER A 97 -6.13 -1.24 -3.29
CA SER A 97 -4.88 -0.50 -3.16
C SER A 97 -4.77 0.66 -4.14
N TYR A 98 -5.27 0.51 -5.37
CA TYR A 98 -5.37 1.58 -6.35
C TYR A 98 -6.28 2.71 -5.85
N GLU A 99 -7.47 2.39 -5.33
CA GLU A 99 -8.39 3.41 -4.79
C GLU A 99 -7.79 4.23 -3.64
N LYS A 100 -6.89 3.63 -2.85
CA LYS A 100 -6.29 4.28 -1.66
C LYS A 100 -4.95 4.97 -1.94
N ARG A 101 -4.15 4.45 -2.88
CA ARG A 101 -2.74 4.84 -3.07
C ARG A 101 -2.42 5.39 -4.44
N ALA A 102 -3.33 5.34 -5.42
CA ALA A 102 -3.04 5.86 -6.75
C ALA A 102 -2.71 7.35 -6.68
N ALA A 103 -1.56 7.72 -7.24
CA ALA A 103 -1.23 9.12 -7.42
C ALA A 103 -2.15 9.73 -8.49
N PRO A 104 -2.53 11.02 -8.37
CA PRO A 104 -3.35 11.67 -9.39
C PRO A 104 -2.63 11.66 -10.75
N GLY A 105 -3.20 10.94 -11.72
CA GLY A 105 -2.65 10.81 -13.08
C GLY A 105 -1.83 9.54 -13.34
N GLU A 106 -1.65 8.65 -12.37
CA GLU A 106 -0.99 7.36 -12.58
C GLU A 106 -1.89 6.42 -13.41
N THR A 107 -1.35 5.85 -14.49
CA THR A 107 -2.12 4.93 -15.33
C THR A 107 -2.31 3.58 -14.62
N PRO A 108 -3.49 2.93 -14.73
CA PRO A 108 -3.74 1.64 -14.09
C PRO A 108 -2.72 0.53 -14.44
N ASP A 109 -2.21 0.54 -15.67
CA ASP A 109 -1.24 -0.46 -16.12
C ASP A 109 0.13 -0.27 -15.46
N ALA A 110 0.62 0.97 -15.37
CA ALA A 110 1.85 1.30 -14.66
C ALA A 110 1.77 0.93 -13.17
N TYR A 111 0.61 1.20 -12.54
CA TYR A 111 0.38 0.80 -11.15
C TYR A 111 0.44 -0.73 -10.98
N ALA A 112 -0.18 -1.47 -11.89
CA ALA A 112 -0.19 -2.92 -11.86
C ALA A 112 1.22 -3.52 -12.06
N ASP A 113 2.06 -2.92 -12.90
CA ASP A 113 3.44 -3.36 -13.11
C ASP A 113 4.32 -3.22 -11.86
N VAL A 114 4.08 -2.21 -11.03
CA VAL A 114 4.79 -2.04 -9.75
C VAL A 114 4.21 -2.99 -8.68
N PHE A 115 2.90 -3.20 -8.70
CA PHE A 115 2.19 -3.94 -7.67
C PHE A 115 2.29 -5.47 -7.81
N LEU A 116 2.16 -6.02 -9.02
CA LEU A 116 2.11 -7.46 -9.27
C LEU A 116 3.40 -8.22 -8.88
N PRO A 117 4.61 -7.68 -9.07
CA PRO A 117 5.84 -8.32 -8.58
C PRO A 117 5.88 -8.50 -7.07
N LEU A 118 5.20 -7.65 -6.29
CA LEU A 118 5.14 -7.75 -4.83
C LEU A 118 4.32 -8.95 -4.34
N TYR A 119 3.39 -9.45 -5.17
CA TYR A 119 2.52 -10.60 -4.85
C TYR A 119 3.07 -11.94 -5.35
N ASN A 120 4.31 -11.95 -5.88
CA ASN A 120 4.98 -13.14 -6.39
C ASN A 120 4.10 -13.92 -7.41
N VAL A 121 3.40 -13.19 -8.27
CA VAL A 121 2.57 -13.78 -9.33
C VAL A 121 3.48 -14.29 -10.42
N VAL A 122 3.50 -15.60 -10.64
CA VAL A 122 4.46 -16.21 -11.58
C VAL A 122 3.82 -16.53 -12.93
N HIS A 123 2.50 -16.73 -12.97
CA HIS A 123 1.81 -17.14 -14.20
C HIS A 123 1.35 -15.94 -15.04
N PRO A 124 1.75 -15.86 -16.33
CA PRO A 124 1.53 -14.66 -17.15
C PRO A 124 0.06 -14.39 -17.47
N TYR A 125 -0.78 -15.41 -17.55
CA TYR A 125 -2.21 -15.24 -17.80
C TYR A 125 -2.92 -14.61 -16.59
N ASP A 126 -2.48 -14.93 -15.39
CA ASP A 126 -3.05 -14.40 -14.15
C ASP A 126 -2.68 -12.92 -14.00
N ILE A 127 -1.44 -12.57 -14.35
CA ILE A 127 -0.97 -11.18 -14.43
C ILE A 127 -1.84 -10.38 -15.40
N VAL A 128 -2.06 -10.89 -16.61
CA VAL A 128 -2.88 -10.22 -17.63
C VAL A 128 -4.32 -10.07 -17.16
N LEU A 129 -4.91 -11.10 -16.55
CA LEU A 129 -6.27 -11.02 -16.05
C LEU A 129 -6.40 -9.96 -14.95
N VAL A 130 -5.50 -9.94 -13.96
CA VAL A 130 -5.54 -8.95 -12.88
C VAL A 130 -5.38 -7.53 -13.43
N LYS A 131 -4.50 -7.32 -14.40
CA LYS A 131 -4.38 -6.04 -15.14
C LYS A 131 -5.67 -5.66 -15.85
N GLN A 132 -6.28 -6.60 -16.57
CA GLN A 132 -7.53 -6.37 -17.31
C GLN A 132 -8.69 -6.03 -16.37
N VAL A 133 -8.77 -6.68 -15.20
CA VAL A 133 -9.78 -6.39 -14.18
C VAL A 133 -9.58 -5.00 -13.60
N LEU A 134 -8.35 -4.61 -13.28
CA LEU A 134 -8.06 -3.25 -12.80
C LEU A 134 -8.42 -2.19 -13.86
N PHE A 135 -7.96 -2.38 -15.09
CA PHE A 135 -8.24 -1.44 -16.18
C PHE A 135 -9.75 -1.34 -16.48
N GLY A 136 -10.42 -2.48 -16.54
CA GLY A 136 -11.85 -2.58 -16.77
C GLY A 136 -12.68 -1.93 -15.66
N TYR A 137 -12.26 -2.13 -14.41
CA TYR A 137 -12.84 -1.44 -13.27
C TYR A 137 -12.70 0.08 -13.41
N CYS A 138 -11.49 0.60 -13.65
CA CYS A 138 -11.26 2.04 -13.78
C CYS A 138 -12.08 2.66 -14.92
N ARG A 139 -12.23 1.95 -16.05
CA ARG A 139 -13.00 2.42 -17.20
C ARG A 139 -14.50 2.46 -16.92
N TYR A 140 -15.05 1.42 -16.29
CA TYR A 140 -16.48 1.25 -16.10
C TYR A 140 -16.94 1.46 -14.65
N GLN A 141 -16.14 2.16 -13.85
CA GLN A 141 -16.39 2.37 -12.42
C GLN A 141 -17.77 2.98 -12.15
N ARG A 142 -18.22 3.92 -12.98
CA ARG A 142 -19.54 4.55 -12.84
C ARG A 142 -20.69 3.56 -13.06
N LEU A 143 -20.54 2.64 -14.01
CA LEU A 143 -21.54 1.60 -14.33
C LEU A 143 -21.63 0.59 -13.19
N ILE A 144 -20.47 0.10 -12.75
CA ILE A 144 -20.36 -0.87 -11.67
C ILE A 144 -20.90 -0.29 -10.37
N ASN A 145 -20.53 0.94 -10.03
CA ASN A 145 -21.02 1.60 -8.82
C ASN A 145 -22.52 1.90 -8.86
N ALA A 146 -23.09 2.19 -10.03
CA ALA A 146 -24.54 2.37 -10.17
C ALA A 146 -25.29 1.06 -9.87
N PHE A 147 -24.82 -0.06 -10.42
CA PHE A 147 -25.38 -1.38 -10.10
C PHE A 147 -25.26 -1.70 -8.60
N LEU A 148 -24.07 -1.52 -8.02
CA LEU A 148 -23.85 -1.80 -6.59
C LEU A 148 -24.70 -0.93 -5.67
N LYS A 149 -24.99 0.31 -6.06
CA LYS A 149 -25.89 1.20 -5.32
C LYS A 149 -27.30 0.59 -5.23
N HIS A 150 -27.85 0.11 -6.35
CA HIS A 150 -29.16 -0.52 -6.39
C HIS A 150 -29.19 -1.87 -5.68
N PHE A 151 -28.13 -2.67 -5.85
CA PHE A 151 -27.94 -3.93 -5.14
C PHE A 151 -28.01 -3.75 -3.62
N CYS A 152 -27.28 -2.78 -3.08
CA CYS A 152 -27.31 -2.46 -1.65
C CYS A 152 -28.67 -1.93 -1.19
N ALA A 153 -29.33 -1.10 -2.01
CA ALA A 153 -30.61 -0.50 -1.67
C ALA A 153 -31.74 -1.53 -1.60
N VAL A 154 -31.83 -2.42 -2.58
CA VAL A 154 -32.91 -3.43 -2.67
C VAL A 154 -32.74 -4.52 -1.63
N ARG A 155 -31.51 -4.98 -1.40
CA ARG A 155 -31.24 -6.06 -0.42
C ARG A 155 -31.01 -5.54 1.00
N ALA A 156 -31.14 -4.23 1.22
CA ALA A 156 -30.89 -3.54 2.49
C ALA A 156 -29.62 -4.03 3.22
N THR A 157 -28.61 -4.45 2.46
CA THR A 157 -27.43 -5.13 2.99
C THR A 157 -26.31 -4.12 3.14
N SER A 158 -25.76 -4.00 4.34
CA SER A 158 -24.53 -3.24 4.57
C SER A 158 -23.36 -4.02 3.98
N LEU A 159 -22.81 -3.53 2.87
CA LEU A 159 -21.59 -4.08 2.28
C LEU A 159 -20.37 -3.68 3.12
N SER A 160 -19.65 -4.67 3.63
CA SER A 160 -18.28 -4.44 4.11
C SER A 160 -17.42 -3.88 2.96
N ALA A 161 -16.43 -3.05 3.28
CA ALA A 161 -15.52 -2.49 2.29
C ALA A 161 -14.80 -3.60 1.48
N GLU A 162 -14.51 -4.74 2.10
CA GLU A 162 -13.91 -5.90 1.42
C GLU A 162 -14.88 -6.58 0.45
N ASP A 163 -16.16 -6.64 0.81
CA ASP A 163 -17.21 -7.23 0.00
C ASP A 163 -17.56 -6.31 -1.18
N ALA A 164 -17.50 -4.99 -0.99
CA ALA A 164 -17.63 -4.03 -2.08
C ALA A 164 -16.54 -4.24 -3.16
N LEU A 165 -15.30 -4.50 -2.77
CA LEU A 165 -14.22 -4.82 -3.71
C LEU A 165 -14.46 -6.16 -4.44
N LEU A 166 -14.99 -7.16 -3.73
CA LEU A 166 -15.37 -8.44 -4.33
C LEU A 166 -16.45 -8.23 -5.42
N TYR A 167 -17.55 -7.56 -5.08
CA TYR A 167 -18.64 -7.34 -6.02
C TYR A 167 -18.23 -6.43 -7.19
N LYS A 168 -17.34 -5.43 -6.98
CA LYS A 168 -16.76 -4.65 -8.08
C LYS A 168 -16.04 -5.54 -9.10
N ALA A 169 -15.18 -6.43 -8.63
CA ALA A 169 -14.44 -7.35 -9.49
C ALA A 169 -15.37 -8.35 -10.21
N LEU A 170 -16.32 -8.95 -9.48
CA LEU A 170 -17.27 -9.90 -10.05
C LEU A 170 -18.25 -9.25 -11.04
N THR A 171 -18.72 -8.02 -10.78
CA THR A 171 -19.60 -7.29 -11.69
C THR A 171 -18.90 -7.00 -13.01
N TYR A 172 -17.64 -6.58 -12.98
CA TYR A 172 -16.86 -6.37 -14.20
C TYR A 172 -16.73 -7.67 -15.01
N LEU A 173 -16.35 -8.77 -14.34
CA LEU A 173 -16.18 -10.07 -14.99
C LEU A 173 -17.50 -10.57 -15.60
N ALA A 174 -18.61 -10.45 -14.87
CA ALA A 174 -19.91 -10.91 -15.30
C ALA A 174 -20.54 -10.07 -16.43
N VAL A 175 -20.38 -8.74 -16.39
CA VAL A 175 -21.00 -7.86 -17.40
C VAL A 175 -20.19 -7.80 -18.69
N PHE A 176 -18.86 -7.80 -18.61
CA PHE A 176 -18.00 -7.55 -19.78
C PHE A 176 -17.25 -8.77 -20.29
N ARG A 177 -16.92 -9.72 -19.42
CA ARG A 177 -16.02 -10.84 -19.76
C ARG A 177 -16.71 -12.19 -19.73
N LEU A 178 -18.01 -12.26 -19.48
CA LEU A 178 -18.70 -13.54 -19.34
C LEU A 178 -18.72 -14.35 -20.65
N ASP A 179 -18.81 -13.66 -21.80
CA ASP A 179 -18.74 -14.30 -23.12
C ASP A 179 -17.32 -14.84 -23.41
N GLU A 180 -16.28 -14.07 -23.07
CA GLU A 180 -14.87 -14.46 -23.27
C GLU A 180 -14.42 -15.56 -22.29
N LEU A 181 -14.80 -15.44 -21.03
CA LEU A 181 -14.43 -16.35 -19.94
C LEU A 181 -15.25 -17.64 -19.95
N LYS A 182 -16.49 -17.57 -20.48
CA LYS A 182 -17.55 -18.58 -20.42
C LYS A 182 -18.09 -18.81 -19.01
N TRP A 183 -19.26 -19.43 -18.95
CA TRP A 183 -19.97 -19.68 -17.69
C TRP A 183 -19.23 -20.62 -16.74
N SER A 184 -18.58 -21.67 -17.24
CA SER A 184 -17.88 -22.68 -16.42
C SER A 184 -16.77 -22.09 -15.56
N GLU A 185 -15.94 -21.24 -16.15
CA GLU A 185 -14.83 -20.58 -15.50
C GLU A 185 -15.32 -19.48 -14.56
N PHE A 186 -16.36 -18.74 -14.95
CA PHE A 186 -17.00 -17.77 -14.06
C PHE A 186 -17.60 -18.47 -12.82
N ARG A 187 -18.33 -19.56 -13.01
CA ARG A 187 -18.84 -20.42 -11.92
C ARG A 187 -17.71 -20.90 -11.02
N ARG A 188 -16.57 -21.31 -11.57
CA ARG A 188 -15.40 -21.74 -10.80
C ARG A 188 -14.82 -20.61 -9.94
N LEU A 189 -14.80 -19.37 -10.43
CA LEU A 189 -14.39 -18.21 -9.64
C LEU A 189 -15.39 -17.93 -8.52
N CYS A 190 -16.69 -17.96 -8.81
CA CYS A 190 -17.75 -17.77 -7.83
C CYS A 190 -17.73 -18.85 -6.73
N SER A 191 -17.58 -20.12 -7.09
CA SER A 191 -17.52 -21.25 -6.13
C SER A 191 -16.29 -21.22 -5.22
N SER A 192 -15.27 -20.42 -5.54
CA SER A 192 -14.12 -20.22 -4.65
C SER A 192 -14.38 -19.23 -3.52
N GLN A 193 -15.50 -18.51 -3.58
CA GLN A 193 -15.92 -17.51 -2.61
C GLN A 193 -17.03 -18.06 -1.71
N VAL A 194 -17.35 -17.32 -0.64
CA VAL A 194 -18.37 -17.75 0.35
C VAL A 194 -19.76 -17.79 -0.30
N PRO A 195 -20.49 -18.93 -0.29
CA PRO A 195 -21.79 -19.08 -0.95
C PRO A 195 -22.83 -18.04 -0.51
N VAL A 196 -22.85 -17.71 0.78
CA VAL A 196 -23.74 -16.70 1.39
C VAL A 196 -23.60 -15.32 0.73
N LYS A 197 -22.41 -14.98 0.23
CA LYS A 197 -22.14 -13.68 -0.43
C LYS A 197 -22.45 -13.75 -1.93
N VAL A 198 -22.15 -14.88 -2.56
CA VAL A 198 -22.29 -15.06 -4.01
C VAL A 198 -23.75 -15.23 -4.42
N LEU A 199 -24.54 -15.99 -3.65
CA LEU A 199 -25.94 -16.26 -3.97
C LEU A 199 -26.75 -14.97 -4.16
N PRO A 200 -26.70 -13.99 -3.23
CA PRO A 200 -27.42 -12.74 -3.42
C PRO A 200 -27.00 -11.96 -4.66
N PHE A 201 -25.71 -11.99 -4.97
CA PHE A 201 -25.16 -11.30 -6.12
C PHE A 201 -25.60 -11.92 -7.45
N ILE A 202 -25.58 -13.25 -7.58
CA ILE A 202 -26.02 -13.95 -8.79
C ILE A 202 -27.50 -13.70 -9.05
N GLN A 203 -28.32 -13.81 -8.01
CA GLN A 203 -29.74 -13.49 -8.10
C GLN A 203 -29.97 -12.04 -8.56
N ALA A 204 -29.27 -11.08 -7.97
CA ALA A 204 -29.42 -9.67 -8.31
C ALA A 204 -29.00 -9.32 -9.74
N LEU A 205 -27.92 -9.95 -10.24
CA LEU A 205 -27.36 -9.60 -11.55
C LEU A 205 -28.06 -10.32 -12.71
N PHE A 206 -28.50 -11.57 -12.52
CA PHE A 206 -29.03 -12.40 -13.61
C PHE A 206 -30.54 -12.66 -13.52
N LEU A 207 -31.12 -12.72 -12.32
CA LEU A 207 -32.50 -13.18 -12.11
C LEU A 207 -33.47 -12.05 -11.76
N GLU A 208 -33.00 -11.04 -11.02
CA GLU A 208 -33.85 -10.01 -10.45
C GLU A 208 -34.10 -8.87 -11.43
N GLU A 209 -35.22 -8.95 -12.15
CA GLU A 209 -35.60 -7.97 -13.18
C GLU A 209 -35.72 -6.53 -12.65
N LEU A 210 -36.08 -6.37 -11.37
CA LEU A 210 -36.18 -5.05 -10.72
C LEU A 210 -34.81 -4.37 -10.58
N ILE A 211 -33.79 -5.10 -10.10
CA ILE A 211 -32.44 -4.53 -9.99
C ILE A 211 -31.88 -4.23 -11.38
N ILE A 212 -32.19 -5.07 -12.36
CA ILE A 212 -31.80 -4.90 -13.76
C ILE A 212 -32.48 -3.67 -14.36
N SER A 213 -33.76 -3.42 -14.09
CA SER A 213 -34.48 -2.24 -14.62
C SER A 213 -33.95 -0.93 -14.03
N TYR A 214 -33.78 -0.86 -12.70
CA TYR A 214 -33.19 0.32 -12.06
C TYR A 214 -31.74 0.58 -12.52
N SER A 215 -30.95 -0.49 -12.64
CA SER A 215 -29.57 -0.38 -13.14
C SER A 215 -29.56 0.07 -14.61
N LYS A 216 -30.47 -0.44 -15.44
CA LYS A 216 -30.62 -0.02 -16.85
C LYS A 216 -30.90 1.47 -16.96
N GLU A 217 -31.83 2.00 -16.18
CA GLU A 217 -32.16 3.43 -16.21
C GLU A 217 -30.94 4.31 -15.88
N ASP A 218 -30.16 3.92 -14.88
CA ASP A 218 -28.94 4.65 -14.53
C ASP A 218 -27.81 4.45 -15.55
N TRP A 219 -27.73 3.28 -16.18
CA TRP A 219 -26.75 3.03 -17.24
C TRP A 219 -27.07 3.84 -18.50
N LEU A 220 -28.36 3.99 -18.85
CA LEU A 220 -28.80 4.82 -19.98
C LEU A 220 -28.51 6.32 -19.79
N LYS A 221 -28.37 6.79 -18.54
CA LYS A 221 -27.91 8.16 -18.24
C LYS A 221 -26.42 8.35 -18.49
N LEU A 222 -25.64 7.27 -18.46
CA LEU A 222 -24.18 7.29 -18.53
C LEU A 222 -23.64 6.86 -19.91
N TYR A 223 -24.35 5.98 -20.60
CA TYR A 223 -23.93 5.33 -21.85
C TYR A 223 -25.07 5.28 -22.86
N ASP A 224 -24.71 5.06 -24.12
CA ASP A 224 -25.67 4.92 -25.22
C ASP A 224 -26.58 3.69 -25.05
N GLY A 225 -27.83 3.82 -25.52
CA GLY A 225 -28.86 2.80 -25.43
C GLY A 225 -28.48 1.50 -26.15
N VAL A 226 -27.81 1.59 -27.30
CA VAL A 226 -27.35 0.39 -28.04
C VAL A 226 -26.38 -0.40 -27.18
N PHE A 227 -25.38 0.26 -26.62
CA PHE A 227 -24.38 -0.34 -25.74
C PHE A 227 -25.01 -0.98 -24.50
N VAL A 228 -25.91 -0.28 -23.82
CA VAL A 228 -26.59 -0.81 -22.62
C VAL A 228 -27.45 -2.04 -22.95
N ASN A 229 -28.19 -2.00 -24.06
CA ASN A 229 -29.01 -3.13 -24.48
C ASN A 229 -28.16 -4.35 -24.87
N ASP A 230 -26.98 -4.15 -25.47
CA ASP A 230 -26.05 -5.24 -25.77
C ASP A 230 -25.50 -5.91 -24.51
N LEU A 231 -25.15 -5.12 -23.48
CA LEU A 231 -24.72 -5.67 -22.19
C LEU A 231 -25.82 -6.52 -21.54
N LEU A 232 -27.05 -6.01 -21.53
CA LEU A 232 -28.20 -6.74 -20.98
C LEU A 232 -28.52 -8.00 -21.77
N ARG A 233 -28.36 -7.97 -23.10
CA ARG A 233 -28.48 -9.16 -23.94
C ARG A 233 -27.44 -10.21 -23.55
N GLY A 234 -26.19 -9.81 -23.33
CA GLY A 234 -25.13 -10.70 -22.86
C GLY A 234 -25.48 -11.39 -21.53
N LEU A 235 -26.02 -10.66 -20.57
CA LEU A 235 -26.45 -11.23 -19.28
C LEU A 235 -27.64 -12.19 -19.43
N ARG A 236 -28.60 -11.88 -20.32
CA ARG A 236 -29.77 -12.73 -20.57
C ARG A 236 -29.42 -14.08 -21.19
N LEU A 237 -28.33 -14.16 -21.96
CA LEU A 237 -27.90 -15.42 -22.58
C LEU A 237 -27.58 -16.49 -21.54
N PHE A 238 -27.03 -16.10 -20.38
CA PHE A 238 -26.61 -17.02 -19.32
C PHE A 238 -27.64 -17.12 -18.18
N HIS A 239 -28.88 -16.68 -18.41
CA HIS A 239 -29.91 -16.62 -17.37
C HIS A 239 -30.27 -18.01 -16.84
N GLN A 240 -30.41 -19.01 -17.72
CA GLN A 240 -30.78 -20.38 -17.30
C GLN A 240 -29.67 -21.04 -16.49
N GLU A 241 -28.41 -20.86 -16.89
CA GLU A 241 -27.25 -21.39 -16.17
C GLU A 241 -27.04 -20.67 -14.83
N ALA A 242 -27.32 -19.38 -14.77
CA ALA A 242 -27.33 -18.60 -13.54
C ALA A 242 -28.42 -19.07 -12.58
N GLN A 243 -29.61 -19.39 -13.09
CA GLN A 243 -30.70 -19.92 -12.27
C GLN A 243 -30.33 -21.27 -11.66
N ALA A 244 -29.87 -22.23 -12.48
CA ALA A 244 -29.45 -23.53 -11.98
C ALA A 244 -28.31 -23.42 -10.96
N TYR A 245 -27.37 -22.50 -11.17
CA TYR A 245 -26.31 -22.26 -10.19
C TYR A 245 -26.81 -21.60 -8.90
N ALA A 246 -27.75 -20.65 -9.00
CA ALA A 246 -28.36 -20.03 -7.83
C ALA A 246 -29.14 -21.06 -6.99
N GLU A 247 -29.81 -22.03 -7.61
CA GLU A 247 -30.45 -23.15 -6.90
C GLU A 247 -29.42 -23.99 -6.14
N THR A 248 -28.30 -24.37 -6.77
CA THR A 248 -27.23 -25.12 -6.07
C THR A 248 -26.59 -24.32 -4.93
N LEU A 249 -26.49 -22.99 -5.07
CA LEU A 249 -25.97 -22.13 -4.01
C LEU A 249 -27.00 -21.94 -2.88
N ALA A 250 -28.30 -21.91 -3.22
CA ALA A 250 -29.38 -21.83 -2.25
C ALA A 250 -29.44 -23.10 -1.39
N GLU A 251 -29.29 -24.27 -2.02
CA GLU A 251 -29.13 -25.55 -1.31
C GLU A 251 -27.95 -25.46 -0.33
N ALA A 252 -26.77 -25.06 -0.79
CA ALA A 252 -25.59 -24.92 0.08
C ALA A 252 -25.69 -23.84 1.19
N VAL A 253 -26.62 -22.88 1.10
CA VAL A 253 -26.78 -21.79 2.08
C VAL A 253 -27.92 -22.06 3.07
N TYR A 254 -29.02 -22.62 2.57
CA TYR A 254 -30.25 -22.81 3.35
C TYR A 254 -30.44 -24.24 3.83
N GLU A 255 -29.84 -25.23 3.16
CA GLU A 255 -29.90 -26.60 3.65
C GLU A 255 -29.06 -26.69 4.93
N PRO A 256 -29.66 -27.07 6.06
CA PRO A 256 -28.94 -27.17 7.32
C PRO A 256 -27.92 -28.31 7.21
N ASP A 257 -26.67 -28.05 7.56
CA ASP A 257 -25.67 -29.10 7.78
C ASP A 257 -26.21 -30.09 8.83
N GLU A 258 -26.78 -31.21 8.38
CA GLU A 258 -27.27 -32.28 9.27
C GLU A 258 -26.14 -32.76 10.21
N ASP A 259 -24.89 -32.70 9.73
CA ASP A 259 -23.68 -33.04 10.48
C ASP A 259 -23.30 -32.04 11.60
N LEU A 260 -23.82 -30.80 11.55
CA LEU A 260 -23.59 -29.76 12.57
C LEU A 260 -24.78 -29.57 13.51
N ARG A 261 -25.88 -30.32 13.33
CA ARG A 261 -26.96 -30.37 14.32
C ARG A 261 -26.42 -31.02 15.58
N TYR A 262 -26.00 -30.19 16.52
CA TYR A 262 -25.74 -30.61 17.89
C TYR A 262 -27.05 -31.12 18.49
N ILE A 263 -27.22 -32.44 18.47
CA ILE A 263 -28.25 -33.12 19.26
C ILE A 263 -27.68 -33.17 20.68
N PRO A 264 -28.20 -32.39 21.64
CA PRO A 264 -27.74 -32.48 23.01
C PRO A 264 -27.88 -33.93 23.48
N PRO A 265 -26.86 -34.52 24.12
CA PRO A 265 -27.00 -35.86 24.67
C PRO A 265 -28.17 -35.87 25.67
N PRO A 266 -28.97 -36.94 25.71
CA PRO A 266 -30.10 -37.03 26.62
C PRO A 266 -29.59 -36.83 28.05
N THR A 267 -30.18 -35.88 28.79
CA THR A 267 -29.83 -35.61 30.17
C THR A 267 -30.14 -36.82 31.04
N THR A 268 -29.10 -37.51 31.50
CA THR A 268 -29.22 -38.53 32.54
C THR A 268 -29.42 -37.85 33.88
N VAL A 269 -30.49 -38.19 34.60
CA VAL A 269 -30.71 -37.70 35.96
C VAL A 269 -29.59 -38.21 36.87
N ILE A 270 -28.78 -37.28 37.39
CA ILE A 270 -27.81 -37.58 38.44
C ILE A 270 -28.59 -37.47 39.75
N PRO A 271 -28.78 -38.58 40.51
CA PRO A 271 -29.45 -38.49 41.79
C PRO A 271 -28.65 -37.57 42.71
N PHE A 272 -29.33 -36.58 43.30
CA PHE A 272 -28.70 -35.68 44.26
C PHE A 272 -28.44 -36.45 45.56
N ASN A 273 -27.25 -36.27 46.13
CA ASN A 273 -27.00 -36.75 47.48
C ASN A 273 -27.75 -35.84 48.45
N LEU A 274 -28.74 -36.39 49.16
CA LEU A 274 -29.40 -35.72 50.28
C LEU A 274 -28.35 -35.40 51.35
N SER A 275 -27.88 -34.16 51.41
CA SER A 275 -27.01 -33.69 52.49
C SER A 275 -27.86 -33.56 53.76
N VAL A 276 -27.58 -34.40 54.77
CA VAL A 276 -28.13 -34.18 56.11
C VAL A 276 -27.45 -32.93 56.66
N SER A 277 -28.20 -31.85 56.82
CA SER A 277 -27.66 -30.59 57.30
C SER A 277 -27.40 -30.65 58.80
N ASN A 278 -26.14 -30.76 59.23
CA ASN A 278 -25.75 -30.43 60.60
C ASN A 278 -25.49 -28.92 60.66
N TYR A 279 -26.55 -28.13 60.78
CA TYR A 279 -26.44 -26.72 61.14
C TYR A 279 -26.56 -26.59 62.65
N THR A 280 -25.43 -26.34 63.30
CA THR A 280 -25.40 -25.61 64.58
C THR A 280 -25.21 -24.14 64.19
N HIS A 281 -26.19 -23.28 64.50
CA HIS A 281 -26.00 -21.84 64.29
C HIS A 281 -24.80 -21.37 65.13
N PRO A 282 -23.73 -20.82 64.53
CA PRO A 282 -22.70 -20.15 65.30
C PRO A 282 -23.32 -18.91 65.96
N VAL A 283 -23.03 -18.68 67.24
CA VAL A 283 -23.35 -17.41 67.89
C VAL A 283 -22.62 -16.31 67.11
N GLU A 284 -23.38 -15.31 66.65
CA GLU A 284 -22.86 -14.18 65.89
C GLU A 284 -22.01 -13.32 66.84
N VAL A 285 -20.70 -13.54 66.80
CA VAL A 285 -19.72 -12.66 67.46
C VAL A 285 -19.47 -11.50 66.51
N GLU A 286 -19.82 -10.29 66.96
CA GLU A 286 -19.57 -9.06 66.22
C GLU A 286 -18.07 -8.98 65.86
N PRO A 287 -17.70 -8.97 64.56
CA PRO A 287 -16.30 -9.04 64.18
C PRO A 287 -15.59 -7.75 64.61
N GLU A 288 -14.47 -7.89 65.33
CA GLU A 288 -13.61 -6.76 65.67
C GLU A 288 -13.26 -5.96 64.41
N PRO A 289 -13.22 -4.61 64.48
CA PRO A 289 -13.05 -3.76 63.30
C PRO A 289 -11.73 -4.08 62.59
N PHE A 290 -11.85 -4.68 61.39
CA PHE A 290 -10.71 -5.01 60.55
C PHE A 290 -10.05 -3.73 60.02
N ILE A 291 -8.83 -3.46 60.46
CA ILE A 291 -8.02 -2.35 59.94
C ILE A 291 -7.53 -2.73 58.54
N TYR A 292 -8.20 -2.20 57.51
CA TYR A 292 -7.75 -2.34 56.12
C TYR A 292 -6.39 -1.64 55.94
N ARG A 293 -5.30 -2.40 55.83
CA ARG A 293 -4.03 -1.86 55.34
C ARG A 293 -4.02 -1.92 53.81
N ALA A 294 -3.84 -0.76 53.17
CA ALA A 294 -3.71 -0.69 51.72
C ALA A 294 -2.52 -1.56 51.28
N LYS A 295 -2.75 -2.45 50.30
CA LYS A 295 -1.66 -3.20 49.67
C LYS A 295 -0.70 -2.19 49.02
N PRO A 296 0.62 -2.38 49.13
CA PRO A 296 1.57 -1.51 48.44
C PRO A 296 1.29 -1.52 46.94
N ALA A 297 1.48 -0.37 46.28
CA ALA A 297 1.28 -0.26 44.85
C ALA A 297 2.11 -1.33 44.11
N PRO A 298 1.54 -2.05 43.13
CA PRO A 298 2.26 -3.09 42.41
C PRO A 298 3.48 -2.47 41.74
N VAL A 299 4.66 -3.02 42.04
CA VAL A 299 5.90 -2.62 41.39
C VAL A 299 5.83 -3.10 39.94
N TRP A 300 5.85 -2.17 38.99
CA TRP A 300 5.90 -2.48 37.56
C TRP A 300 7.30 -3.01 37.21
N ASP A 301 7.57 -4.27 37.55
CA ASP A 301 8.78 -4.92 37.12
C ASP A 301 8.65 -5.20 35.61
N LYS A 302 9.30 -4.38 34.78
CA LYS A 302 9.40 -4.59 33.32
C LYS A 302 10.40 -5.71 33.00
N GLY A 303 10.28 -6.83 33.70
CA GLY A 303 11.01 -8.05 33.39
C GLY A 303 10.47 -8.72 32.13
N ARG A 304 11.35 -9.37 31.36
CA ARG A 304 10.94 -10.31 30.32
C ARG A 304 10.06 -11.39 30.93
N THR A 305 8.87 -11.59 30.36
CA THR A 305 7.93 -12.65 30.76
C THR A 305 8.59 -14.04 30.66
N LEU A 306 8.04 -15.00 31.40
CA LEU A 306 8.50 -16.38 31.42
C LEU A 306 8.57 -16.98 30.00
N GLU A 307 7.55 -16.71 29.19
CA GLU A 307 7.46 -17.12 27.79
C GLU A 307 8.59 -16.50 26.93
N MET A 308 8.89 -15.21 27.14
CA MET A 308 9.95 -14.53 26.41
C MET A 308 11.35 -15.05 26.78
N LYS A 309 11.54 -15.52 28.02
CA LYS A 309 12.77 -16.22 28.46
C LYS A 309 12.88 -17.61 27.83
N ARG A 310 11.78 -18.38 27.78
CA ARG A 310 11.72 -19.71 27.15
C ARG A 310 12.05 -19.64 25.66
N VAL A 311 11.43 -18.71 24.93
CA VAL A 311 11.70 -18.48 23.50
C VAL A 311 13.17 -18.12 23.26
N SER A 312 13.75 -17.25 24.10
CA SER A 312 15.17 -16.89 24.02
C SER A 312 16.11 -18.08 24.22
N GLN A 313 15.78 -19.00 25.15
CA GLN A 313 16.53 -20.23 25.37
C GLN A 313 16.44 -21.17 24.15
N VAL A 314 15.24 -21.35 23.58
CA VAL A 314 15.05 -22.15 22.36
C VAL A 314 15.86 -21.59 21.18
N PHE A 315 15.88 -20.27 20.98
CA PHE A 315 16.71 -19.67 19.94
C PHE A 315 18.21 -19.91 20.15
N LYS A 316 18.68 -19.83 21.39
CA LYS A 316 20.09 -20.13 21.71
C LYS A 316 20.44 -21.58 21.41
N LEU A 317 19.59 -22.52 21.82
CA LEU A 317 19.77 -23.95 21.58
C LEU A 317 19.72 -24.30 20.09
N ASN A 318 18.77 -23.72 19.34
CA ASN A 318 18.70 -23.91 17.88
C ASN A 318 19.95 -23.35 17.19
N ARG A 319 20.50 -22.23 17.68
CA ARG A 319 21.73 -21.65 17.14
C ARG A 319 22.95 -22.53 17.40
N THR A 320 23.06 -23.15 18.58
CA THR A 320 24.16 -24.07 18.90
C THR A 320 24.07 -25.35 18.07
N LEU A 321 22.87 -25.95 17.97
CA LEU A 321 22.64 -27.14 17.15
C LEU A 321 22.91 -26.90 15.66
N LEU A 322 22.50 -25.74 15.12
CA LEU A 322 22.84 -25.37 13.75
C LEU A 322 24.36 -25.21 13.57
N ARG A 323 25.04 -24.60 14.55
CA ARG A 323 26.49 -24.43 14.50
C ARG A 323 27.22 -25.77 14.51
N GLU A 324 26.78 -26.72 15.33
CA GLU A 324 27.31 -28.08 15.37
C GLU A 324 27.06 -28.82 14.05
N LYS A 325 25.83 -28.72 13.52
CA LYS A 325 25.48 -29.31 12.22
C LYS A 325 26.36 -28.81 11.07
N TYR A 326 26.65 -27.50 11.03
CA TYR A 326 27.51 -26.89 10.00
C TYR A 326 29.01 -26.94 10.35
N SER A 327 29.38 -27.44 11.53
CA SER A 327 30.78 -27.71 11.88
C SER A 327 31.34 -28.87 11.05
N ASP A 328 30.50 -29.87 10.76
CA ASP A 328 30.87 -31.00 9.91
C ASP A 328 31.07 -30.56 8.46
N PRO A 329 32.24 -30.85 7.84
CA PRO A 329 32.51 -30.50 6.43
C PRO A 329 31.51 -31.09 5.43
N ARG A 330 30.78 -32.14 5.82
CA ARG A 330 29.76 -32.81 5.00
C ARG A 330 28.50 -31.96 4.77
N TYR A 331 28.15 -31.10 5.73
CA TYR A 331 26.94 -30.28 5.69
C TYR A 331 27.24 -28.81 5.42
N GLN A 332 28.50 -28.44 5.22
CA GLN A 332 28.86 -27.09 4.83
C GLN A 332 28.33 -26.79 3.42
N PRO A 333 27.74 -25.61 3.18
CA PRO A 333 27.30 -25.22 1.85
C PRO A 333 28.51 -25.20 0.90
N PHE A 334 28.26 -25.46 -0.38
CA PHE A 334 29.31 -25.39 -1.41
C PHE A 334 29.99 -24.02 -1.37
N ARG A 335 31.32 -24.01 -1.28
CA ARG A 335 32.11 -22.78 -1.25
C ARG A 335 32.62 -22.48 -2.65
N LEU A 336 32.39 -21.25 -3.11
CA LEU A 336 32.91 -20.78 -4.38
C LEU A 336 34.38 -20.39 -4.18
N ARG A 337 35.32 -21.05 -4.88
CA ARG A 337 36.76 -20.75 -4.80
C ARG A 337 37.10 -19.28 -5.15
N THR A 338 36.21 -18.59 -5.84
CA THR A 338 36.30 -17.16 -6.13
C THR A 338 36.15 -16.27 -4.90
N LEU A 339 35.43 -16.71 -3.86
CA LEU A 339 35.27 -15.98 -2.59
C LEU A 339 36.45 -16.18 -1.63
N GLU A 340 37.19 -17.28 -1.76
CA GLU A 340 38.37 -17.61 -0.93
C GLU A 340 39.68 -17.00 -1.47
N ARG A 341 39.63 -16.38 -2.65
CA ARG A 341 40.77 -15.64 -3.18
C ARG A 341 41.05 -14.47 -2.23
N PRO A 342 42.27 -14.33 -1.67
CA PRO A 342 42.59 -13.16 -0.87
C PRO A 342 42.39 -11.92 -1.73
N THR A 343 41.46 -11.06 -1.32
CA THR A 343 41.20 -9.78 -1.97
C THR A 343 41.58 -8.67 -1.01
N ASN A 344 42.26 -7.65 -1.52
CA ASN A 344 42.66 -6.46 -0.75
C ASN A 344 41.48 -5.50 -0.51
N LEU A 345 40.24 -6.00 -0.42
CA LEU A 345 39.07 -5.15 -0.31
C LEU A 345 38.97 -4.50 1.08
N GLU A 346 39.32 -5.23 2.13
CA GLU A 346 39.32 -4.72 3.51
C GLU A 346 40.39 -3.65 3.70
N THR A 347 41.60 -3.88 3.20
CA THR A 347 42.69 -2.89 3.27
C THR A 347 42.35 -1.62 2.46
N VAL A 348 41.82 -1.76 1.25
CA VAL A 348 41.37 -0.61 0.44
C VAL A 348 40.22 0.13 1.12
N ARG A 349 39.30 -0.59 1.78
CA ARG A 349 38.19 0.03 2.52
C ARG A 349 38.70 0.84 3.71
N GLU A 350 39.61 0.29 4.50
CA GLU A 350 40.25 1.00 5.61
C GLU A 350 41.04 2.22 5.13
N GLU A 351 41.75 2.13 4.01
CA GLU A 351 42.43 3.27 3.39
C GLU A 351 41.46 4.37 2.96
N VAL A 352 40.30 4.02 2.39
CA VAL A 352 39.27 5.00 1.99
C VAL A 352 38.59 5.63 3.20
N GLU A 353 38.26 4.82 4.22
CA GLU A 353 37.64 5.31 5.45
C GLU A 353 38.60 6.23 6.23
N THR A 354 39.89 5.89 6.31
CA THR A 354 40.91 6.74 6.94
C THR A 354 41.18 8.03 6.17
N LYS A 355 41.16 7.99 4.82
CA LYS A 355 41.26 9.21 3.99
C LYS A 355 40.06 10.14 4.23
N ARG A 356 38.85 9.60 4.21
CA ARG A 356 37.63 10.37 4.51
C ARG A 356 37.63 10.93 5.93
N ALA A 357 38.10 10.15 6.91
CA ALA A 357 38.21 10.60 8.29
C ALA A 357 39.21 11.77 8.43
N LYS A 358 40.35 11.71 7.73
CA LYS A 358 41.34 12.81 7.69
C LYS A 358 40.81 14.05 6.97
N GLU A 359 40.05 13.89 5.88
CA GLU A 359 39.41 15.00 5.18
C GLU A 359 38.35 15.70 6.05
N CYS A 360 37.63 14.93 6.88
CA CYS A 360 36.64 15.44 7.83
C CYS A 360 37.24 15.89 9.16
N GLU A 361 38.55 15.73 9.38
CA GLU A 361 39.22 16.14 10.60
C GLU A 361 39.41 17.66 10.59
N TYR A 362 38.44 18.37 11.18
CA TYR A 362 38.49 19.81 11.31
C TYR A 362 39.58 20.22 12.30
N ILE A 363 40.70 20.74 11.77
CA ILE A 363 41.76 21.34 12.58
C ILE A 363 41.27 22.71 13.06
N VAL A 364 40.90 22.78 14.33
CA VAL A 364 40.55 24.06 14.96
C VAL A 364 41.80 24.95 14.97
N PRO A 365 41.80 26.13 14.32
CA PRO A 365 42.93 27.04 14.43
C PRO A 365 43.07 27.45 15.90
N LYS A 366 44.23 27.19 16.50
CA LYS A 366 44.54 27.64 17.87
C LYS A 366 44.45 29.17 17.88
N SER A 367 43.49 29.72 18.63
CA SER A 367 43.39 31.14 18.83
C SER A 367 44.64 31.65 19.53
N GLY A 368 45.28 32.68 18.97
CA GLY A 368 46.31 33.43 19.69
C GLY A 368 45.76 34.03 20.99
N PRO A 369 46.63 34.42 21.93
CA PRO A 369 46.20 35.08 23.16
C PRO A 369 45.40 36.35 22.82
N VAL A 370 44.29 36.56 23.54
CA VAL A 370 43.42 37.73 23.36
C VAL A 370 44.23 39.00 23.66
N PRO A 371 44.31 39.97 22.74
CA PRO A 371 44.98 41.24 23.03
C PRO A 371 44.22 41.99 24.12
N SER A 372 44.97 42.54 25.09
CA SER A 372 44.41 43.34 26.17
C SER A 372 43.76 44.61 25.59
N MET A 373 42.44 44.75 25.79
CA MET A 373 41.68 45.89 25.30
C MET A 373 41.95 47.11 26.19
N PRO A 374 42.32 48.28 25.64
CA PRO A 374 42.39 49.50 26.43
C PRO A 374 40.99 49.90 26.90
N GLU A 375 40.88 50.28 28.18
CA GLU A 375 39.65 50.74 28.80
C GLU A 375 39.33 52.16 28.28
N ILE A 376 38.55 52.22 27.21
CA ILE A 376 38.15 53.48 26.56
C ILE A 376 36.74 53.83 27.03
N GLU A 377 36.60 54.91 27.80
CA GLU A 377 35.30 55.53 28.08
C GLU A 377 34.72 56.12 26.79
N VAL A 378 33.79 55.39 26.16
CA VAL A 378 33.09 55.85 24.97
C VAL A 378 32.04 56.89 25.37
N LYS A 379 32.44 58.18 25.36
CA LYS A 379 31.51 59.30 25.52
C LYS A 379 30.71 59.51 24.24
N LEU A 380 29.53 58.89 24.16
CA LEU A 380 28.62 59.08 23.03
C LEU A 380 28.07 60.51 23.05
N THR A 381 28.55 61.36 22.13
CA THR A 381 27.95 62.68 21.90
C THR A 381 26.50 62.49 21.42
N THR A 382 25.57 63.32 21.88
CA THR A 382 24.14 63.29 21.47
C THR A 382 23.95 63.26 19.94
N ALA A 383 24.84 63.92 19.19
CA ALA A 383 24.84 63.87 17.72
C ALA A 383 25.13 62.48 17.14
N ALA A 384 25.97 61.67 17.78
CA ALA A 384 26.24 60.29 17.36
C ALA A 384 25.01 59.40 17.60
N LEU A 385 24.35 59.57 18.75
CA LEU A 385 23.09 58.89 19.06
C LEU A 385 21.98 59.23 18.06
N LEU A 386 21.84 60.51 17.68
CA LEU A 386 20.83 60.93 16.71
C LEU A 386 21.12 60.41 15.30
N ARG A 387 22.39 60.32 14.89
CA ARG A 387 22.77 59.71 13.60
C ARG A 387 22.47 58.22 13.56
N GLU A 388 22.82 57.48 14.61
CA GLU A 388 22.49 56.06 14.71
C GLU A 388 20.97 55.84 14.81
N HIS A 389 20.24 56.66 15.58
CA HIS A 389 18.78 56.61 15.63
C HIS A 389 18.14 56.85 14.25
N SER A 390 18.63 57.83 13.49
CA SER A 390 18.14 58.09 12.12
C SER A 390 18.42 56.92 11.17
N ARG A 391 19.56 56.25 11.34
CA ARG A 391 19.93 55.05 10.58
C ARG A 391 19.02 53.87 10.94
N PHE A 392 18.76 53.65 12.23
CA PHE A 392 17.84 52.62 12.69
C PHE A 392 16.41 52.87 12.21
N GLN A 393 15.93 54.12 12.25
CA GLN A 393 14.60 54.46 11.75
C GLN A 393 14.45 54.12 10.26
N LYS A 394 15.46 54.42 9.44
CA LYS A 394 15.47 54.05 8.01
C LYS A 394 15.40 52.54 7.79
N ILE A 395 16.07 51.75 8.64
CA ILE A 395 16.01 50.28 8.56
C ILE A 395 14.58 49.82 8.90
N ILE A 396 14.00 50.32 9.98
CA ILE A 396 12.63 50.01 10.41
C ILE A 396 11.62 50.36 9.32
N ASP A 397 11.72 51.55 8.72
CA ASP A 397 10.82 51.98 7.67
C ASP A 397 10.95 51.10 6.42
N SER A 398 12.17 50.68 6.07
CA SER A 398 12.42 49.76 4.95
C SER A 398 11.83 48.37 5.20
N ASP A 399 11.89 47.87 6.43
CA ASP A 399 11.33 46.56 6.79
C ASP A 399 9.81 46.62 6.91
N LYS A 400 9.26 47.73 7.41
CA LYS A 400 7.82 48.02 7.38
C LYS A 400 7.28 48.06 5.95
N GLN A 401 7.99 48.66 5.01
CA GLN A 401 7.61 48.65 3.59
C GLN A 401 7.63 47.23 3.01
N LYS A 402 8.63 46.39 3.35
CA LYS A 402 8.67 44.98 2.93
C LYS A 402 7.48 44.21 3.49
N LEU A 403 7.14 44.41 4.77
CA LEU A 403 5.98 43.77 5.37
C LEU A 403 4.67 44.24 4.73
N GLN A 404 4.50 45.54 4.47
CA GLN A 404 3.34 46.07 3.75
C GLN A 404 3.24 45.52 2.32
N ASN A 405 4.37 45.34 1.64
CA ASN A 405 4.38 44.72 0.31
C ASN A 405 3.96 43.25 0.39
N LEU A 406 4.49 42.48 1.35
CA LEU A 406 4.07 41.10 1.58
C LEU A 406 2.59 40.98 1.98
N GLU A 407 2.08 41.89 2.81
CA GLU A 407 0.67 41.98 3.20
C GLU A 407 -0.24 42.33 2.01
N ARG A 408 0.26 43.16 1.07
CA ARG A 408 -0.42 43.48 -0.20
C ARG A 408 -0.33 42.33 -1.22
N GLU A 409 0.71 41.50 -1.16
CA GLU A 409 1.03 40.42 -2.11
C GLU A 409 0.29 39.09 -1.89
N LEU A 410 -0.82 39.06 -1.13
CA LEU A 410 -1.76 37.91 -1.17
C LEU A 410 -2.47 37.74 -2.53
N ARG A 411 -2.22 38.63 -3.50
CA ARG A 411 -2.19 38.35 -4.94
C ARG A 411 -0.95 38.99 -5.56
N ASP A 412 0.00 38.17 -5.99
CA ASP A 412 1.19 38.62 -6.71
C ASP A 412 0.85 38.95 -8.18
N ASP A 413 0.55 40.23 -8.46
CA ASP A 413 0.33 40.73 -9.82
C ASP A 413 1.65 41.05 -10.56
N SER A 414 2.83 40.81 -9.95
CA SER A 414 4.13 41.13 -10.56
C SER A 414 4.35 40.37 -11.87
N HIS A 415 3.93 39.10 -11.91
CA HIS A 415 3.95 38.29 -13.11
C HIS A 415 3.03 38.85 -14.20
N MET A 416 1.85 39.35 -13.82
CA MET A 416 0.88 39.90 -14.76
C MET A 416 1.33 41.27 -15.31
N LYS A 417 1.90 42.14 -14.46
CA LYS A 417 2.48 43.42 -14.88
C LYS A 417 3.74 43.22 -15.74
N ALA A 418 4.59 42.24 -15.41
CA ALA A 418 5.75 41.88 -16.24
C ALA A 418 5.30 41.37 -17.61
N TYR A 419 4.22 40.58 -17.66
CA TYR A 419 3.61 40.12 -18.89
C TYR A 419 3.06 41.28 -19.73
N GLU A 420 2.34 42.23 -19.13
CA GLU A 420 1.82 43.43 -19.82
C GLU A 420 2.94 44.32 -20.36
N LEU A 421 3.99 44.56 -19.57
CA LEU A 421 5.19 45.30 -20.00
C LEU A 421 5.89 44.60 -21.17
N CYS A 422 6.02 43.27 -21.10
CA CYS A 422 6.60 42.49 -22.18
C CYS A 422 5.74 42.58 -23.46
N ARG A 423 4.41 42.53 -23.33
CA ARG A 423 3.46 42.69 -24.44
C ARG A 423 3.59 44.06 -25.10
N MET A 424 3.60 45.14 -24.31
CA MET A 424 3.75 46.52 -24.81
C MET A 424 5.10 46.74 -25.50
N LYS A 425 6.17 46.09 -25.01
CA LYS A 425 7.50 46.16 -25.61
C LYS A 425 7.56 45.41 -26.95
N CYS A 426 6.93 44.24 -27.04
CA CYS A 426 6.77 43.51 -28.30
C CYS A 426 5.94 44.29 -29.33
N GLU A 427 4.87 44.97 -28.94
CA GLU A 427 4.08 45.83 -29.83
C GLU A 427 4.85 47.06 -30.31
N SER A 428 5.59 47.71 -29.41
CA SER A 428 6.46 48.84 -29.78
C SER A 428 7.58 48.42 -30.73
N ASN A 429 8.16 47.22 -30.51
CA ASN A 429 9.20 46.68 -31.39
C ASN A 429 8.64 46.30 -32.77
N LYS A 430 7.40 45.77 -32.83
CA LYS A 430 6.70 45.56 -34.11
C LYS A 430 6.45 46.87 -34.85
N ARG A 431 6.00 47.93 -34.15
CA ARG A 431 5.75 49.25 -34.76
C ARG A 431 7.02 49.95 -35.25
N SER A 432 8.12 49.82 -34.52
CA SER A 432 9.42 50.37 -34.95
C SER A 432 10.03 49.56 -36.09
N ASN A 433 9.86 48.25 -36.11
CA ASN A 433 10.33 47.40 -37.21
C ASN A 433 9.50 47.62 -38.50
N THR A 434 8.18 47.83 -38.40
CA THR A 434 7.37 48.22 -39.57
C THR A 434 7.70 49.63 -40.07
N ALA A 435 7.98 50.59 -39.17
CA ALA A 435 8.43 51.93 -39.55
C ALA A 435 9.82 51.90 -40.22
N TRP A 436 10.73 51.04 -39.76
CA TRP A 436 12.05 50.84 -40.37
C TRP A 436 11.96 50.20 -41.77
N MET A 437 11.08 49.20 -41.94
CA MET A 437 10.83 48.61 -43.27
C MET A 437 10.17 49.60 -44.26
N LEU A 438 9.32 50.51 -43.78
CA LEU A 438 8.70 51.56 -44.62
C LEU A 438 9.70 52.66 -45.00
N SER A 439 10.67 52.95 -44.13
CA SER A 439 11.79 53.88 -44.40
C SER A 439 12.71 53.36 -45.52
N LEU A 440 12.99 52.05 -45.54
CA LEU A 440 13.85 51.39 -46.54
C LEU A 440 13.20 51.22 -47.92
N ARG A 441 11.90 51.48 -48.06
CA ARG A 441 11.17 51.40 -49.34
C ARG A 441 10.99 52.75 -50.05
N ARG A 442 11.55 53.85 -49.53
CA ARG A 442 11.60 55.12 -50.28
C ARG A 442 12.81 55.11 -51.22
N PRO A 443 12.60 55.22 -52.55
CA PRO A 443 13.71 55.42 -53.48
C PRO A 443 14.27 56.85 -53.32
N PRO A 444 15.52 57.10 -53.74
CA PRO A 444 16.19 58.40 -53.59
C PRO A 444 15.46 59.54 -54.31
#